data_AF-A0A2E8RIH3-F1
#
_entry.id   AF-A0A2E8RIH3-F1
#
_cell.length_a   1.000
_cell.length_b   1.000
_cell.length_c   1.000
_cell.angle_alpha   90.00
_cell.angle_beta   90.00
_cell.angle_gamma   90.00
#
_symmetry.space_group_name_H-M   'P 1'
#
loop_
_entity.id
_entity.type
_entity.pdbx_description
1 polymer ?
#
loop_
_entity_poly.entity_id
_entity_poly.type
_entity_poly.pdbx_seq_one_letter_code
_entity_poly.pdbx_strand_id
1 'polypeptide(L)'
;MNELLFYAKVILFVVLVYDVGILFRKPEKESKIVTLDILKEMERKGINAVLIPSTMIFIITLDYIQGVEIYLSLALLILSILYLGYPRPFAFGENGILLDGKTIVKERILKAKKTDTGGKISIEWYGWLMEKELPDCEVTNAILEEFND
;
A
#
# COMPACT_ATOMS: atom_id res chain seq x y z
N MET A 1 -33.18 -7.65 -6.96
CA MET A 1 -31.71 -7.45 -6.95
C MET A 1 -31.47 -6.03 -6.48
N ASN A 2 -30.84 -5.80 -5.33
CA ASN A 2 -30.48 -4.43 -4.94
C ASN A 2 -29.34 -3.98 -5.85
N GLU A 3 -29.66 -3.29 -6.94
CA GLU A 3 -28.70 -2.74 -7.91
C GLU A 3 -27.54 -2.01 -7.22
N LEU A 4 -27.83 -1.36 -6.09
CA LEU A 4 -26.84 -0.69 -5.26
C LEU A 4 -25.71 -1.61 -4.76
N LEU A 5 -26.01 -2.82 -4.26
CA LEU A 5 -24.98 -3.75 -3.77
C LEU A 5 -24.11 -4.23 -4.92
N PHE A 6 -24.71 -4.47 -6.09
CA PHE A 6 -23.97 -4.83 -7.29
C PHE A 6 -23.01 -3.71 -7.72
N TYR A 7 -23.50 -2.47 -7.85
CA TYR A 7 -22.66 -1.34 -8.23
C TYR A 7 -21.56 -1.05 -7.20
N ALA A 8 -21.84 -1.19 -5.90
CA ALA A 8 -20.83 -1.07 -4.86
C ALA A 8 -19.71 -2.11 -5.02
N LYS A 9 -20.06 -3.38 -5.31
CA LYS A 9 -19.08 -4.44 -5.58
C LYS A 9 -18.25 -4.13 -6.82
N VAL A 10 -18.85 -3.60 -7.89
CA VAL A 10 -18.13 -3.20 -9.12
C VAL A 10 -17.13 -2.07 -8.84
N ILE A 11 -17.54 -1.03 -8.10
CA ILE A 11 -16.64 0.07 -7.73
C ILE A 11 -15.47 -0.45 -6.88
N LEU A 12 -15.76 -1.27 -5.87
CA LEU A 12 -14.73 -1.91 -5.03
C LEU A 12 -13.77 -2.76 -5.87
N PHE A 13 -14.29 -3.47 -6.86
CA PHE A 13 -13.49 -4.31 -7.75
C PHE A 13 -12.48 -3.47 -8.54
N VAL A 14 -12.93 -2.37 -9.16
CA VAL A 14 -12.04 -1.47 -9.91
C VAL A 14 -10.96 -0.88 -9.01
N VAL A 15 -11.31 -0.43 -7.81
CA VAL A 15 -10.35 0.13 -6.84
C VAL A 15 -9.34 -0.93 -6.41
N LEU A 16 -9.78 -2.14 -6.07
CA LEU A 16 -8.88 -3.22 -5.65
C LEU A 16 -7.96 -3.70 -6.77
N VAL A 17 -8.44 -3.77 -8.01
CA VAL A 17 -7.59 -4.11 -9.17
C VAL A 17 -6.48 -3.08 -9.34
N TYR A 18 -6.80 -1.79 -9.22
CA TYR A 18 -5.81 -0.72 -9.27
C TYR A 18 -4.79 -0.84 -8.13
N ASP A 19 -5.27 -1.01 -6.90
CA ASP A 19 -4.42 -1.14 -5.71
C ASP A 19 -3.52 -2.38 -5.75
N VAL A 20 -4.03 -3.51 -6.23
CA VAL A 20 -3.24 -4.73 -6.47
C VAL A 20 -2.23 -4.50 -7.59
N GLY A 21 -2.61 -3.79 -8.67
CA GLY A 21 -1.69 -3.42 -9.75
C GLY A 21 -0.49 -2.61 -9.27
N ILE A 22 -0.69 -1.71 -8.30
CA ILE A 22 0.38 -0.92 -7.68
C ILE A 22 1.41 -1.81 -6.96
N LEU A 23 1.00 -2.96 -6.41
CA LEU A 23 1.91 -3.89 -5.71
C LEU A 23 2.98 -4.45 -6.64
N PHE A 24 2.66 -4.62 -7.92
CA PHE A 24 3.55 -5.19 -8.92
C PHE A 24 4.47 -4.15 -9.59
N ARG A 25 4.46 -2.90 -9.11
CA ARG A 25 5.33 -1.86 -9.65
C ARG A 25 6.79 -2.19 -9.33
N LYS A 26 7.58 -2.38 -10.39
CA LYS A 26 8.99 -2.72 -10.25
C LYS A 26 9.81 -1.50 -9.84
N PRO A 27 10.76 -1.67 -8.90
CA PRO A 27 11.71 -0.63 -8.56
C PRO A 27 12.73 -0.41 -9.69
N GLU A 28 13.46 0.70 -9.62
CA GLU A 28 14.47 1.05 -10.62
C GLU A 28 15.60 0.02 -10.68
N LYS A 29 16.23 -0.11 -11.85
CA LYS A 29 17.41 -0.97 -11.98
C LYS A 29 18.51 -0.46 -11.04
N GLU A 30 19.18 -1.37 -10.36
CA GLU A 30 20.24 -1.09 -9.37
C GLU A 30 19.80 -0.43 -8.05
N SER A 31 18.50 -0.28 -7.81
CA SER A 31 18.00 0.20 -6.51
C SER A 31 18.29 -0.78 -5.37
N LYS A 32 18.54 -0.23 -4.17
CA LYS A 32 18.48 -1.00 -2.92
C LYS A 32 17.02 -1.32 -2.64
N ILE A 33 16.67 -2.61 -2.62
CA ILE A 33 15.30 -3.07 -2.46
C ILE A 33 15.19 -3.87 -1.17
N VAL A 34 14.19 -3.53 -0.36
CA VAL A 34 13.73 -4.35 0.76
C VAL A 34 12.25 -4.62 0.56
N THR A 35 11.87 -5.89 0.59
CA THR A 35 10.48 -6.27 0.77
C THR A 35 10.24 -6.43 2.26
N LEU A 36 9.27 -5.70 2.80
CA LEU A 36 8.87 -5.87 4.20
C LEU A 36 8.28 -7.27 4.40
N ASP A 37 8.58 -7.88 5.55
CA ASP A 37 7.90 -9.10 5.97
C ASP A 37 6.40 -8.89 6.09
N ILE A 38 5.62 -9.95 5.87
CA ILE A 38 4.15 -9.92 5.89
C ILE A 38 3.61 -9.33 7.19
N LEU A 39 4.24 -9.64 8.33
CA LEU A 39 3.82 -9.15 9.65
C LEU A 39 3.98 -7.62 9.75
N LYS A 40 5.12 -7.09 9.30
CA LYS A 40 5.38 -5.64 9.27
C LYS A 40 4.46 -4.93 8.28
N GLU A 41 4.14 -5.56 7.15
CA GLU A 41 3.19 -5.02 6.18
C GLU A 41 1.76 -4.99 6.77
N MET A 42 1.37 -5.99 7.56
CA MET A 42 0.10 -5.99 8.29
C MET A 42 0.03 -4.91 9.37
N GLU A 43 1.09 -4.75 10.17
CA GLU A 43 1.20 -3.67 11.16
C GLU A 43 1.06 -2.30 10.50
N ARG A 44 1.73 -2.11 9.36
CA ARG A 44 1.68 -0.88 8.56
C ARG A 44 0.29 -0.58 8.00
N LYS A 45 -0.49 -1.61 7.65
CA LYS A 45 -1.89 -1.46 7.21
C LYS A 45 -2.83 -1.12 8.37
N GLY A 46 -2.41 -1.33 9.62
CA GLY A 46 -3.14 -0.96 10.82
C GLY A 46 -4.56 -1.54 10.83
N ILE A 47 -5.55 -0.68 11.12
CA ILE A 47 -6.96 -1.07 11.20
C ILE A 47 -7.50 -1.69 9.89
N ASN A 48 -6.91 -1.34 8.75
CA ASN A 48 -7.34 -1.87 7.45
C ASN A 48 -7.04 -3.37 7.30
N ALA A 49 -6.07 -3.90 8.04
CA ALA A 49 -5.79 -5.34 8.07
C ALA A 49 -6.99 -6.16 8.61
N VAL A 50 -7.86 -5.53 9.41
CA VAL A 50 -9.06 -6.16 9.98
C VAL A 50 -10.32 -5.72 9.24
N LEU A 51 -10.45 -4.44 8.90
CA LEU A 51 -11.66 -3.89 8.26
C LEU A 51 -11.90 -4.48 6.87
N ILE A 52 -10.84 -4.64 6.07
CA ILE A 52 -10.94 -5.17 4.71
C ILE A 52 -11.52 -6.60 4.71
N PRO A 53 -10.94 -7.60 5.40
CA PRO A 53 -11.48 -8.96 5.40
C PRO A 53 -12.88 -9.02 6.03
N SER A 54 -13.13 -8.24 7.09
CA SER A 54 -14.46 -8.15 7.72
C SER A 54 -15.53 -7.65 6.74
N THR A 55 -15.19 -6.65 5.94
CA THR A 55 -16.07 -6.10 4.90
C THR A 55 -16.35 -7.14 3.81
N MET A 56 -15.34 -7.90 3.39
CA MET A 56 -15.52 -8.96 2.39
C MET A 56 -16.43 -10.08 2.89
N ILE A 57 -16.26 -10.53 4.14
CA ILE A 57 -17.13 -11.54 4.77
C ILE A 57 -18.57 -11.03 4.85
N PHE A 58 -18.75 -9.76 5.23
CA PHE A 58 -20.06 -9.13 5.29
C PHE A 58 -20.75 -9.10 3.92
N ILE A 59 -20.04 -8.69 2.86
CA ILE A 59 -20.58 -8.67 1.49
C ILE A 59 -20.97 -10.08 1.02
N ILE A 60 -20.13 -11.10 1.28
CA ILE A 60 -20.45 -12.50 0.93
C ILE A 60 -21.70 -12.98 1.68
N THR A 61 -21.85 -12.60 2.94
CA THR A 61 -23.02 -12.97 3.75
C THR A 61 -24.28 -12.31 3.20
N LEU A 62 -24.21 -11.04 2.78
CA LEU A 62 -25.33 -10.36 2.12
C LEU A 62 -25.73 -11.05 0.82
N ASP A 63 -24.75 -11.48 0.01
CA ASP A 63 -25.03 -12.21 -1.23
C ASP A 63 -25.72 -13.55 -0.96
N TYR A 64 -25.27 -14.27 0.07
CA TYR A 64 -25.88 -15.53 0.49
C TYR A 64 -27.33 -15.36 0.94
N ILE A 65 -27.62 -14.36 1.79
CA ILE A 65 -28.98 -14.07 2.29
C ILE A 65 -29.92 -13.63 1.15
N GLN A 66 -29.40 -12.90 0.16
CA GLN A 66 -30.19 -12.43 -0.98
C GLN A 66 -30.35 -13.49 -2.10
N GLY A 67 -29.68 -14.63 -1.99
CA GLY A 67 -29.71 -15.69 -3.01
C GLY A 67 -29.12 -15.24 -4.35
N VAL A 68 -28.16 -14.30 -4.34
CA VAL A 68 -27.48 -13.81 -5.54
C VAL A 68 -26.14 -14.51 -5.77
N GLU A 69 -25.60 -14.38 -6.97
CA GLU A 69 -24.31 -14.97 -7.32
C GLU A 69 -23.15 -14.41 -6.48
N ILE A 70 -22.34 -15.31 -5.92
CA ILE A 70 -21.24 -14.98 -5.01
C ILE A 70 -19.91 -14.71 -5.73
N TYR A 71 -19.82 -14.92 -7.05
CA TYR A 71 -18.55 -14.88 -7.79
C TYR A 71 -17.80 -13.56 -7.66
N LEU A 72 -18.51 -12.43 -7.79
CA LEU A 72 -17.89 -11.11 -7.67
C LEU A 72 -17.36 -10.87 -6.24
N SER A 73 -18.08 -11.32 -5.22
CA SER A 73 -17.68 -11.18 -3.82
C SER A 73 -16.50 -12.06 -3.46
N LEU A 74 -16.43 -13.27 -4.03
CA LEU A 74 -15.25 -14.12 -3.94
C LEU A 74 -14.04 -13.48 -4.63
N ALA A 75 -14.22 -12.89 -5.81
CA ALA A 75 -13.15 -12.17 -6.50
C ALA A 75 -12.62 -10.98 -5.66
N LEU A 76 -13.53 -10.21 -5.04
CA LEU A 76 -13.18 -9.13 -4.12
C LEU A 76 -12.42 -9.63 -2.89
N LEU A 77 -12.81 -10.78 -2.32
CA LEU A 77 -12.08 -11.41 -1.22
C LEU A 77 -10.66 -11.81 -1.63
N ILE A 78 -10.50 -12.45 -2.80
CA ILE A 78 -9.19 -12.84 -3.31
C ILE A 78 -8.30 -11.61 -3.54
N LEU A 79 -8.82 -10.58 -4.21
CA LEU A 79 -8.08 -9.33 -4.42
C LEU A 79 -7.72 -8.65 -3.10
N SER A 80 -8.59 -8.70 -2.11
CA SER A 80 -8.33 -8.16 -0.77
C SER A 80 -7.22 -8.92 -0.04
N ILE A 81 -7.20 -10.26 -0.13
CA ILE A 81 -6.13 -11.08 0.45
C ILE A 81 -4.80 -10.79 -0.25
N LEU A 82 -4.80 -10.69 -1.59
CA LEU A 82 -3.60 -10.30 -2.35
C LEU A 82 -3.12 -8.91 -1.94
N TYR A 83 -4.05 -7.95 -1.83
CA TYR A 83 -3.73 -6.60 -1.40
C TYR A 83 -3.08 -6.58 -0.02
N LEU A 84 -3.61 -7.34 0.93
CA LEU A 84 -3.13 -7.40 2.31
C LEU A 84 -1.82 -8.18 2.47
N GLY A 85 -1.70 -9.31 1.79
CA GLY A 85 -0.63 -10.27 2.02
C GLY A 85 0.58 -10.09 1.10
N TYR A 86 0.43 -9.44 -0.05
CA TYR A 86 1.54 -9.28 -0.97
C TYR A 86 2.49 -8.16 -0.50
N PRO A 87 3.77 -8.47 -0.21
CA PRO A 87 4.71 -7.49 0.32
C PRO A 87 5.00 -6.43 -0.75
N ARG A 88 4.96 -5.17 -0.34
CA ARG A 88 5.31 -4.06 -1.23
C ARG A 88 6.82 -3.90 -1.28
N PRO A 89 7.41 -3.74 -2.48
CA PRO A 89 8.81 -3.34 -2.57
C PRO A 89 8.95 -1.92 -2.03
N PHE A 90 9.82 -1.77 -1.03
CA PHE A 90 10.35 -0.48 -0.63
C PHE A 90 11.76 -0.38 -1.21
N ALA A 91 12.00 0.63 -2.03
CA ALA A 91 13.26 0.74 -2.73
C ALA A 91 13.80 2.16 -2.76
N PHE A 92 15.11 2.26 -2.79
CA PHE A 92 15.83 3.51 -3.00
C PHE A 92 16.77 3.37 -4.18
N GLY A 93 16.52 4.14 -5.23
CA GLY A 93 17.27 4.15 -6.48
C GLY A 93 17.81 5.54 -6.80
N GLU A 94 18.45 5.66 -7.96
CA GLU A 94 19.11 6.88 -8.41
C GLU A 94 18.15 8.06 -8.54
N ASN A 95 16.93 7.83 -9.06
CA ASN A 95 15.97 8.91 -9.31
C ASN A 95 15.01 9.15 -8.14
N GLY A 96 15.01 8.29 -7.11
CA GLY A 96 14.17 8.48 -5.93
C GLY A 96 13.79 7.22 -5.16
N ILE A 97 12.74 7.37 -4.35
CA ILE A 97 12.26 6.34 -3.42
C ILE A 97 10.97 5.72 -3.97
N LEU A 98 10.90 4.39 -4.09
CA LEU A 98 9.65 3.67 -4.27
C LEU A 98 9.03 3.38 -2.89
N LEU A 99 7.97 4.11 -2.55
CA LEU A 99 7.21 3.93 -1.31
C LEU A 99 5.73 3.77 -1.65
N ASP A 100 5.08 2.73 -1.10
CA ASP A 100 3.66 2.43 -1.36
C ASP A 100 3.32 2.24 -2.85
N GLY A 101 4.28 1.76 -3.65
CA GLY A 101 4.14 1.64 -5.11
C GLY A 101 4.01 2.98 -5.84
N LYS A 102 4.36 4.09 -5.16
CA LYS A 102 4.55 5.41 -5.74
C LYS A 102 6.04 5.76 -5.72
N THR A 103 6.55 6.26 -6.83
CA THR A 103 7.91 6.79 -6.90
C THR A 103 7.88 8.24 -6.44
N ILE A 104 8.61 8.54 -5.38
CA ILE A 104 8.90 9.89 -4.89
C ILE A 104 10.23 10.30 -5.49
N VAL A 105 10.21 11.30 -6.37
CA VAL A 105 11.41 11.81 -7.04
C VAL A 105 12.33 12.47 -6.02
N LYS A 106 13.63 12.24 -6.17
CA LYS A 106 14.69 12.72 -5.27
C LYS A 106 14.64 14.22 -4.99
N GLU A 107 14.43 15.02 -6.04
CA GLU A 107 14.32 16.48 -5.98
C GLU A 107 13.21 16.99 -5.05
N ARG A 108 12.20 16.16 -4.78
CA ARG A 108 11.09 16.52 -3.89
C ARG A 108 11.39 16.20 -2.43
N ILE A 109 12.44 15.45 -2.15
CA ILE A 109 12.80 15.07 -0.78
C ILE A 109 13.66 16.20 -0.22
N LEU A 110 13.15 16.84 0.84
CA LEU A 110 13.82 17.97 1.46
C LEU A 110 14.74 17.52 2.58
N LYS A 111 14.28 16.59 3.42
CA LYS A 111 14.96 16.20 4.67
C LYS A 111 14.58 14.78 5.06
N ALA A 112 15.49 14.06 5.71
CA ALA A 112 15.17 12.82 6.41
C ALA A 112 15.57 12.92 7.90
N LYS A 113 14.76 12.34 8.78
CA LYS A 113 15.02 12.31 10.23
C LYS A 113 14.76 10.91 10.77
N LYS A 114 15.64 10.45 11.66
CA LYS A 114 15.48 9.17 12.35
C LYS A 114 14.35 9.26 13.39
N THR A 115 13.54 8.21 13.49
CA THR A 115 12.46 8.06 14.47
C THR A 115 12.64 6.76 15.25
N ASP A 116 11.88 6.58 16.33
CA ASP A 116 11.97 5.38 17.18
C ASP A 116 11.54 4.09 16.45
N THR A 117 10.75 4.23 15.38
CA THR A 117 10.20 3.13 14.58
C THR A 117 10.80 3.04 13.17
N GLY A 118 11.85 3.82 12.88
CA GLY A 118 12.53 3.85 11.59
C GLY A 118 12.98 5.26 11.20
N GLY A 119 12.34 5.83 10.19
CA GLY A 119 12.67 7.17 9.70
C GLY A 119 11.45 7.94 9.24
N LYS A 120 11.66 9.21 8.93
CA LYS A 120 10.64 10.11 8.42
C LYS A 120 11.25 11.02 7.38
N ILE A 121 10.60 11.15 6.22
CA ILE A 121 11.02 12.07 5.16
C ILE A 121 10.03 13.22 5.04
N SER A 122 10.59 14.41 4.83
CA SER A 122 9.86 15.61 4.46
C SER A 122 9.93 15.77 2.95
N ILE A 123 8.77 15.87 2.30
CA ILE A 123 8.62 15.92 0.85
C ILE A 123 7.86 17.19 0.48
N GLU A 124 8.32 17.89 -0.55
CA GLU A 124 7.51 18.92 -1.20
C GLU A 124 6.58 18.30 -2.25
N TRP A 125 5.28 18.54 -2.11
CA TRP A 125 4.28 18.09 -3.06
C TRP A 125 3.35 19.24 -3.44
N TYR A 126 3.48 19.73 -4.67
CA TYR A 126 2.72 20.88 -5.19
C TYR A 126 2.77 22.12 -4.29
N GLY A 127 3.96 22.46 -3.75
CA GLY A 127 4.15 23.60 -2.85
C GLY A 127 3.74 23.36 -1.39
N TRP A 128 3.29 22.15 -1.04
CA TRP A 128 2.98 21.77 0.34
C TRP A 128 4.05 20.86 0.93
N LEU A 129 4.42 21.13 2.18
CA LEU A 129 5.28 20.23 2.95
C LEU A 129 4.45 19.04 3.45
N MET A 130 4.84 17.84 3.04
CA MET A 130 4.23 16.60 3.46
C MET A 130 5.26 15.74 4.16
N GLU A 131 4.83 15.03 5.20
CA GLU A 131 5.70 14.12 5.92
C GLU A 131 5.25 12.67 5.70
N LYS A 132 6.23 11.79 5.49
CA LYS A 132 6.01 10.36 5.25
C LYS A 132 6.90 9.55 6.19
N GLU A 133 6.30 8.59 6.88
CA GLU A 133 7.04 7.62 7.69
C GLU A 133 7.68 6.55 6.79
N LEU A 134 8.88 6.15 7.18
CA LEU A 134 9.67 5.09 6.55
C LEU A 134 9.84 3.94 7.54
N PRO A 135 9.70 2.69 7.08
CA PRO A 135 9.87 1.52 7.94
C PRO A 135 11.33 1.37 8.39
N ASP A 136 11.58 0.86 9.59
CA ASP A 136 12.95 0.55 10.02
C ASP A 136 13.56 -0.59 9.19
N CYS A 137 14.52 -0.24 8.33
CA CYS A 137 15.23 -1.16 7.44
C CYS A 137 16.49 -0.52 6.83
N GLU A 138 17.31 -1.32 6.16
CA GLU A 138 18.55 -0.88 5.49
C GLU A 138 18.33 0.21 4.44
N VAL A 139 17.20 0.16 3.72
CA VAL A 139 16.83 1.19 2.73
C VAL A 139 16.58 2.53 3.42
N THR A 140 15.92 2.52 4.59
CA THR A 140 15.70 3.72 5.39
C THR A 140 17.00 4.28 5.93
N ASN A 141 17.94 3.44 6.35
CA ASN A 141 19.28 3.88 6.75
C ASN A 141 20.01 4.57 5.60
N ALA A 142 19.97 4.00 4.39
CA ALA A 142 20.58 4.62 3.21
C ALA A 142 19.95 5.98 2.87
N ILE A 143 18.62 6.10 3.00
CA ILE A 143 17.92 7.38 2.80
C ILE A 143 18.33 8.40 3.88
N LEU A 144 18.43 7.96 5.14
CA LEU A 144 18.86 8.83 6.24
C LEU A 144 20.29 9.29 6.08
N GLU A 145 21.21 8.46 5.57
CA GLU A 145 22.59 8.86 5.29
C GLU A 145 22.68 9.92 4.18
N GLU A 146 21.82 9.81 3.16
CA GLU A 146 21.85 10.72 2.02
C GLU A 146 21.16 12.07 2.28
N PHE A 147 20.12 12.07 3.11
CA PHE A 147 19.31 13.26 3.41
C PHE A 147 19.39 13.71 4.88
N ASN A 148 20.42 13.28 5.61
CA ASN A 148 20.75 13.83 6.93
C ASN A 148 21.34 15.22 6.73
N ASP A 149 20.55 16.24 7.09
CA ASP A 149 21.05 17.60 7.37
C ASP A 149 21.53 17.70 8.83
#